data_AF-A0A2V8WZ99-F1
#
_entry.id   AF-A0A2V8WZ99-F1
#
_cell.length_a   1.000
_cell.length_b   1.000
_cell.length_c   1.000
_cell.angle_alpha   90.00
_cell.angle_beta   90.00
_cell.angle_gamma   90.00
#
_symmetry.space_group_name_H-M   'P 1'
#
loop_
_entity.id
_entity.type
_entity.pdbx_description
1 polymer ?
#
loop_
_entity_poly.entity_id
_entity_poly.type
_entity_poly.pdbx_seq_one_letter_code
_entity_poly.pdbx_strand_id
1 'polypeptide(L)'
;MWVARWRENVIQPDGVVQRVLRSAVLGPVSEFASRCEARVLLQSHLASLNSGQRRAEGTMLFAVFVTEHFEPAVLPTLKYATQ
;
A
#
# COMPACT_ATOMS: atom_id res chain seq x y z
N MET A 1 -4.16 -15.76 23.47
CA MET A 1 -4.42 -15.34 22.07
C MET A 1 -3.16 -15.52 21.26
N TRP A 2 -3.29 -15.99 20.01
CA TRP A 2 -2.23 -15.91 19.01
C TRP A 2 -2.31 -14.57 18.28
N VAL A 3 -1.19 -13.85 18.26
CA VAL A 3 -1.06 -12.54 17.59
C VAL A 3 0.10 -12.62 16.61
N ALA A 4 -0.20 -12.39 15.33
CA ALA A 4 0.80 -12.21 14.30
C ALA A 4 1.35 -10.79 14.31
N ARG A 5 2.64 -10.65 14.01
CA ARG A 5 3.31 -9.37 13.80
C ARG A 5 4.21 -9.48 12.59
N TRP A 6 4.12 -8.50 11.68
CA TRP A 6 4.96 -8.43 10.49
C TRP A 6 5.30 -6.98 10.16
N ARG A 7 6.31 -6.80 9.32
CA ARG A 7 6.67 -5.48 8.79
C ARG A 7 6.26 -5.40 7.34
N GLU A 8 5.48 -4.39 7.01
CA GLU A 8 5.00 -4.12 5.67
C GLU A 8 5.63 -2.82 5.16
N ASN A 9 6.09 -2.82 3.92
CA ASN A 9 6.55 -1.59 3.26
C ASN A 9 5.33 -0.90 2.68
N VAL A 10 5.02 0.33 3.07
CA VAL A 10 3.89 1.13 2.58
C VAL A 10 4.47 2.33 1.82
N ILE A 11 3.97 2.64 0.63
CA ILE A 11 4.38 3.85 -0.09
C ILE A 11 3.53 5.01 0.43
N GLN A 12 4.17 6.04 0.95
CA GLN A 12 3.51 7.22 1.48
C GLN A 12 3.05 8.16 0.36
N PRO A 13 2.16 9.13 0.65
CA PRO A 13 1.71 10.12 -0.33
C PRO A 13 2.82 11.01 -0.92
N ASP A 14 3.96 11.14 -0.24
CA ASP A 14 5.20 11.77 -0.71
C ASP A 14 6.10 10.81 -1.52
N GLY A 15 5.63 9.59 -1.77
CA GLY A 15 6.37 8.51 -2.44
C GLY A 15 7.35 7.77 -1.53
N VAL A 16 7.53 8.16 -0.26
CA VAL A 16 8.49 7.53 0.63
C VAL A 16 7.99 6.15 1.06
N VAL A 17 8.83 5.14 0.90
CA VAL A 17 8.52 3.80 1.41
C VAL A 17 8.78 3.74 2.91
N GLN A 18 7.72 3.63 3.70
CA GLN A 18 7.81 3.45 5.14
C GLN A 18 7.63 1.98 5.52
N ARG A 19 8.49 1.47 6.40
CA ARG A 19 8.37 0.13 6.98
C ARG A 19 7.51 0.19 8.23
N VAL A 20 6.26 -0.25 8.12
CA VAL A 20 5.26 -0.17 9.18
C VAL A 20 5.15 -1.52 9.89
N LEU A 21 5.16 -1.50 11.23
CA LEU A 21 4.84 -2.67 12.03
C LEU A 21 3.32 -2.88 12.02
N ARG A 22 2.88 -4.03 11.53
CA ARG A 22 1.49 -4.47 11.51
C ARG A 22 1.30 -5.65 12.47
N SER A 23 0.07 -5.82 12.93
CA SER A 23 -0.32 -6.99 13.72
C SER A 23 -1.75 -7.40 13.43
N ALA A 24 -2.04 -8.70 13.55
CA ALA A 24 -3.38 -9.25 13.48
C ALA A 24 -3.56 -10.36 14.52
N VAL A 25 -4.77 -10.45 15.07
CA VAL A 25 -5.16 -11.56 15.94
C VAL A 25 -5.51 -12.75 15.05
N LEU A 26 -4.83 -13.88 15.26
CA LEU A 26 -5.11 -15.12 14.51
C LEU A 26 -6.23 -15.92 15.18
N GLY A 27 -6.35 -15.82 16.50
CA GLY A 27 -7.43 -16.45 17.28
C GLY A 27 -7.02 -16.80 18.72
N PRO A 28 -7.94 -17.39 19.51
CA PRO A 28 -7.66 -18.01 20.81
C PRO A 28 -6.59 -19.09 20.73
N VAL A 29 -5.87 -19.34 21.84
CA VAL A 29 -4.86 -20.42 21.88
C VAL A 29 -5.51 -21.81 21.79
N SER A 30 -6.75 -21.93 22.29
CA SER A 30 -7.55 -23.16 22.26
C SER A 30 -7.98 -23.60 20.86
N GLU A 31 -8.01 -22.69 19.88
CA GLU A 31 -8.43 -22.99 18.51
C GLU A 31 -7.30 -23.57 17.64
N PHE A 32 -6.06 -23.57 18.13
CA PHE A 32 -4.91 -24.10 17.40
C PHE A 32 -4.29 -25.26 18.18
N ALA A 33 -4.19 -26.42 17.54
CA ALA A 33 -3.56 -27.59 18.14
C ALA A 33 -2.04 -27.41 18.30
N SER A 34 -1.44 -26.53 17.49
CA SER A 34 -0.01 -26.23 17.58
C SER A 34 0.35 -24.83 17.06
N ARG A 35 1.55 -24.37 17.42
CA ARG A 35 2.15 -23.17 16.82
C ARG A 35 2.34 -23.29 15.30
N CYS A 36 2.49 -24.52 14.78
CA CYS A 36 2.66 -24.75 13.34
C CYS A 36 1.40 -24.35 12.57
N GLU A 37 0.23 -24.72 13.08
CA GLU A 37 -1.06 -24.38 12.48
C GLU A 37 -1.29 -22.87 12.43
N ALA A 38 -1.00 -22.16 13.53
CA ALA A 38 -1.04 -20.70 13.56
C ALA A 38 -0.06 -20.06 12.55
N ARG A 39 1.11 -20.69 12.31
CA ARG A 39 2.06 -20.23 11.29
C ARG A 39 1.56 -20.44 9.86
N VAL A 40 0.88 -21.55 9.58
CA VAL A 40 0.29 -21.81 8.26
C VAL A 40 -0.77 -20.76 7.96
N LEU A 41 -1.65 -20.46 8.92
CA LEU A 41 -2.66 -19.42 8.78
C LEU A 41 -2.02 -18.04 8.54
N LEU A 42 -0.95 -17.71 9.28
CA LEU A 42 -0.17 -16.49 9.03
C LEU A 42 0.45 -16.48 7.63
N GLN A 43 0.99 -17.59 7.16
CA GLN A 43 1.59 -17.69 5.83
C GLN A 43 0.56 -17.43 4.73
N SER A 44 -0.63 -18.01 4.83
CA SER A 44 -1.74 -17.74 3.91
C SER A 44 -2.15 -16.26 3.94
N HIS A 45 -2.22 -15.66 5.13
CA HIS A 45 -2.53 -14.24 5.27
C HIS A 45 -1.48 -13.33 4.62
N LEU A 46 -0.18 -13.68 4.73
CA LEU A 46 0.90 -12.91 4.13
C LEU A 46 1.18 -13.26 2.66
N ALA A 47 0.57 -14.33 2.12
CA ALA A 47 0.85 -14.79 0.76
C ALA A 47 0.49 -13.72 -0.28
N SER A 48 -0.64 -13.02 -0.10
CA SER A 48 -1.03 -11.91 -0.98
C SER A 48 -0.02 -10.76 -0.93
N LEU A 49 0.42 -10.37 0.27
CA LEU A 49 1.45 -9.33 0.48
C LEU A 49 2.80 -9.71 -0.13
N ASN A 50 3.19 -10.98 -0.01
CA ASN A 50 4.47 -11.49 -0.47
C ASN A 50 4.49 -11.88 -1.96
N SER A 51 3.32 -11.98 -2.60
CA SER A 51 3.19 -12.41 -4.00
C SER A 51 3.85 -11.46 -5.01
N GLY A 52 4.24 -10.26 -4.58
CA GLY A 52 4.74 -9.22 -5.46
C GLY A 52 3.67 -8.59 -6.35
N GLN A 53 2.42 -9.10 -6.32
CA GLN A 53 1.29 -8.53 -7.06
C GLN A 53 0.66 -7.35 -6.31
N ARG A 54 1.49 -6.39 -5.91
CA ARG A 54 0.97 -5.18 -5.31
C ARG A 54 0.28 -4.37 -6.38
N ARG A 55 -0.99 -4.02 -6.14
CA ARG A 55 -1.71 -3.06 -6.99
C ARG A 55 -0.88 -1.77 -7.05
N ALA A 56 -0.71 -1.21 -8.24
CA ALA A 56 -0.12 0.12 -8.39
C ALA A 56 -1.01 1.10 -7.60
N GLU A 57 -0.45 1.66 -6.53
CA GLU A 57 -1.08 2.74 -5.76
C GLU A 57 -0.55 4.06 -6.34
N GLY A 58 -1.45 5.01 -6.61
CA GLY A 58 -1.04 6.34 -7.03
C GLY A 58 -0.37 7.06 -5.86
N THR A 59 0.93 7.31 -5.98
CA THR A 59 1.79 7.84 -4.90
C THR A 59 2.03 9.33 -5.02
N MET A 60 1.03 10.08 -5.51
CA MET A 60 1.17 11.50 -5.79
C MET A 60 0.06 12.29 -5.13
N LEU A 61 0.45 13.38 -4.50
CA LEU A 61 -0.49 14.38 -4.05
C LEU A 61 -1.12 15.07 -5.26
N PHE A 62 -2.43 15.16 -5.29
CA PHE A 62 -3.12 15.84 -6.39
C PHE A 62 -2.70 17.32 -6.53
N ALA A 63 -2.30 17.97 -5.44
CA ALA A 63 -1.74 19.32 -5.50
C ALA A 63 -0.45 19.37 -6.32
N VAL A 64 0.45 18.40 -6.08
CA VAL A 64 1.66 18.16 -6.90
C VAL A 64 1.24 17.88 -8.34
N PHE A 65 0.25 17.01 -8.55
CA PHE A 65 -0.26 16.75 -9.89
C PHE A 65 -0.78 18.01 -10.60
N VAL A 66 -1.57 18.86 -9.93
CA VAL A 66 -2.21 20.02 -10.55
C VAL A 66 -1.19 21.12 -10.83
N THR A 67 -0.40 21.48 -9.82
CA THR A 67 0.61 22.53 -9.98
C THR A 67 1.75 22.11 -10.91
N GLU A 68 2.16 20.83 -10.88
CA GLU A 68 3.34 20.39 -11.62
C GLU A 68 3.05 19.71 -12.96
N HIS A 69 1.85 19.16 -13.17
CA HIS A 69 1.54 18.42 -14.40
C HIS A 69 0.37 19.01 -15.17
N PHE A 70 -0.68 19.46 -14.50
CA PHE A 70 -1.87 19.94 -15.17
C PHE A 70 -1.73 21.37 -15.68
N GLU A 71 -1.39 22.31 -14.79
CA GLU A 71 -1.29 23.75 -15.13
C GLU A 71 -0.24 24.02 -16.23
N PRO A 72 0.99 23.47 -16.17
CA PRO A 72 1.99 23.71 -17.20
C PRO A 72 1.63 23.09 -18.55
N ALA A 73 0.90 21.96 -18.56
CA ALA A 73 0.49 21.30 -19.78
C ALA A 73 -0.66 22.02 -20.49
N VAL A 74 -1.49 22.76 -19.75
CA VAL A 74 -2.64 23.51 -20.27
C VAL A 74 -2.26 24.89 -20.80
N LEU A 75 -1.23 25.54 -20.25
CA LEU A 75 -1.00 26.98 -20.46
C LEU A 75 -0.29 27.41 -21.77
N PRO A 76 0.51 26.61 -22.51
CA PRO A 76 1.01 27.04 -23.82
C PRO A 76 0.18 26.52 -25.01
N THR A 77 -0.79 25.62 -24.82
CA THR A 77 -1.63 25.11 -25.93
C THR A 77 -2.92 25.90 -26.16
N LEU A 78 -3.18 26.93 -25.37
CA LEU A 78 -4.20 27.94 -25.68
C LEU A 78 -3.67 28.89 -26.76
N LYS A 79 -3.63 28.40 -28.02
CA LYS A 79 -3.60 29.30 -29.18
C LYS A 79 -4.93 30.05 -29.22
N TYR A 80 -4.92 31.34 -28.89
CA TYR A 80 -5.96 32.24 -29.39
C TYR A 80 -5.65 32.59 -30.85
N ALA A 81 -6.40 32.03 -31.78
CA ALA A 81 -6.48 32.55 -33.16
C ALA A 81 -7.80 32.12 -33.84
N THR A 82 -8.87 32.82 -33.50
CA THR A 82 -10.01 33.16 -34.39
C THR A 82 -10.05 34.70 -34.35
N GLN A 83 -10.18 35.47 -35.42
CA GLN A 83 -10.52 35.26 -36.83
C GLN A 83 -9.58 36.08 -37.71
#